data_AF-A0A382LHX4-F1
#
_entry.id   AF-A0A382LHX4-F1
#
_cell.length_a   1.000
_cell.length_b   1.000
_cell.length_c   1.000
_cell.angle_alpha   90.00
_cell.angle_beta   90.00
_cell.angle_gamma   90.00
#
_symmetry.space_group_name_H-M   'P 1'
#
loop_
_entity.id
_entity.type
_entity.pdbx_description
1 polymer ?
#
loop_
_entity_poly.entity_id
_entity_poly.type
_entity_poly.pdbx_seq_one_letter_code
_entity_poly.pdbx_strand_id
1 'polypeptide(L)'
;MNILIICEFDWLKKVIYEPHHLAELFSMKGHNVFVIDCREPDAKSLIGGFHTSTITNFNRVYKNASITLFRLPSLLIKGLNRATYFLACQKVIKKIVQENKIDIIWLYGIASNGIQSVKVAKEFNLPIIQRQMDVAYELVRIPLLKQLTKKYEKFVTSNV
;
A
#
# COMPACT_ATOMS: atom_id res chain seq x y z
N MET A 1 -5.91 -6.22 -17.50
CA MET A 1 -5.55 -6.88 -16.21
C MET A 1 -5.96 -5.97 -15.07
N ASN A 2 -6.25 -6.57 -13.92
CA ASN A 2 -6.53 -5.93 -12.65
C ASN A 2 -5.24 -5.89 -11.81
N ILE A 3 -4.63 -4.72 -11.71
CA ILE A 3 -3.33 -4.51 -11.06
C ILE A 3 -3.56 -3.87 -9.68
N LEU A 4 -3.04 -4.48 -8.63
CA LEU A 4 -3.06 -3.91 -7.28
C LEU A 4 -1.70 -3.34 -6.91
N ILE A 5 -1.63 -2.03 -6.70
CA ILE A 5 -0.42 -1.34 -6.24
C ILE A 5 -0.54 -1.07 -4.75
N ILE A 6 0.45 -1.50 -3.96
CA ILE A 6 0.42 -1.38 -2.50
C ILE A 6 1.57 -0.49 -2.03
N CYS A 7 1.23 0.60 -1.34
CA CYS A 7 2.15 1.64 -0.90
C CYS A 7 2.09 1.88 0.61
N GLU A 8 3.14 2.46 1.19
CA GLU A 8 3.26 2.69 2.65
C GLU A 8 3.24 4.17 3.07
N PHE A 9 2.64 5.00 2.23
CA PHE A 9 2.54 6.44 2.38
C PHE A 9 1.14 6.92 2.01
N ASP A 10 0.80 8.14 2.41
CA ASP A 10 -0.50 8.74 2.12
C ASP A 10 -0.53 9.18 0.66
N TRP A 11 -1.35 8.51 -0.14
CA TRP A 11 -1.38 8.73 -1.59
C TRP A 11 -1.84 10.13 -1.97
N LEU A 12 -2.66 10.77 -1.13
CA LEU A 12 -3.22 12.10 -1.39
C LEU A 12 -2.23 13.21 -1.01
N LYS A 13 -1.53 13.04 0.12
CA LYS A 13 -0.66 14.10 0.69
C LYS A 13 0.77 14.04 0.19
N LYS A 14 1.29 12.85 -0.10
CA LYS A 14 2.68 12.69 -0.51
C LYS A 14 2.93 13.37 -1.86
N VAL A 15 4.16 13.87 -2.07
CA VAL A 15 4.63 14.33 -3.39
C VAL A 15 4.41 13.24 -4.44
N ILE A 16 4.28 13.63 -5.70
CA ILE A 16 4.16 12.70 -6.83
C ILE A 16 5.55 12.11 -7.11
N TYR A 17 5.63 10.79 -7.25
CA TYR A 17 6.82 10.06 -7.69
C TYR A 17 6.40 8.75 -8.37
N GLU A 18 7.37 7.85 -8.57
CA GLU A 18 7.25 6.66 -9.42
C GLU A 18 5.93 5.86 -9.27
N PRO A 19 5.41 5.52 -8.07
CA PRO A 19 4.16 4.78 -7.93
C PRO A 19 2.96 5.50 -8.54
N HIS A 20 2.86 6.82 -8.36
CA HIS A 20 1.77 7.63 -8.92
C HIS A 20 1.81 7.62 -10.45
N HIS A 21 3.01 7.83 -11.02
CA HIS A 21 3.20 7.79 -12.46
C HIS A 21 2.85 6.41 -13.02
N LEU A 22 3.38 5.33 -12.44
CA LEU A 22 3.15 3.99 -12.94
C LEU A 22 1.69 3.56 -12.81
N ALA A 23 1.05 3.85 -11.68
CA ALA A 23 -0.38 3.55 -11.49
C ALA A 23 -1.24 4.17 -12.60
N GLU A 24 -1.03 5.45 -12.86
CA GLU A 24 -1.82 6.20 -13.83
C GLU A 24 -1.46 5.82 -15.28
N LEU A 25 -0.20 5.56 -15.58
CA LEU A 25 0.24 5.07 -16.90
C LEU A 25 -0.32 3.68 -17.20
N PHE A 26 -0.35 2.76 -16.22
CA PHE A 26 -0.99 1.46 -16.39
C PHE A 26 -2.49 1.60 -16.67
N SER A 27 -3.17 2.50 -15.96
CA SER A 27 -4.58 2.79 -16.23
C SER A 27 -4.79 3.28 -17.66
N MET A 28 -3.98 4.25 -18.11
CA MET A 28 -4.04 4.77 -19.49
C MET A 28 -3.72 3.73 -20.56
N LYS A 29 -3.02 2.64 -20.21
CA LYS A 29 -2.76 1.51 -21.10
C LYS A 29 -3.90 0.48 -21.13
N GLY A 30 -5.02 0.76 -20.46
CA GLY A 30 -6.22 -0.08 -20.46
C GLY A 30 -6.25 -1.13 -19.34
N HIS A 31 -5.40 -1.00 -18.31
CA HIS A 31 -5.47 -1.85 -17.12
C HIS A 31 -6.42 -1.24 -16.07
N ASN A 32 -7.11 -2.09 -15.32
CA ASN A 32 -7.84 -1.64 -14.13
C ASN A 32 -6.84 -1.55 -12.98
N VAL A 33 -6.61 -0.35 -12.45
CA VAL A 33 -5.59 -0.12 -11.44
C VAL A 33 -6.22 0.21 -10.11
N PHE A 34 -5.86 -0.58 -9.11
CA PHE A 34 -6.26 -0.43 -7.72
C PHE A 34 -5.04 -0.04 -6.90
N VAL A 35 -5.21 0.88 -5.96
CA VAL A 35 -4.13 1.37 -5.11
C VAL A 35 -4.53 1.25 -3.65
N ILE A 36 -3.62 0.73 -2.82
CA ILE A 36 -3.75 0.76 -1.36
C ILE A 36 -2.72 1.74 -0.80
N ASP A 37 -3.21 2.74 -0.05
CA ASP A 37 -2.36 3.70 0.65
C ASP A 37 -2.24 3.42 2.16
N CYS A 38 -1.40 4.20 2.82
CA CYS A 38 -1.34 4.29 4.27
C CYS A 38 -1.54 5.75 4.68
N ARG A 39 -2.71 6.07 5.24
CA ARG A 39 -3.08 7.44 5.66
C ARG A 39 -2.06 8.00 6.65
N GLU A 40 -1.72 9.27 6.50
CA GLU A 40 -0.93 9.97 7.52
C GLU A 40 -1.78 10.26 8.78
N PRO A 41 -1.15 10.41 9.96
CA PRO A 41 -1.84 10.86 11.16
C PRO A 41 -2.60 12.18 10.94
N ASP A 42 -3.77 12.27 11.55
CA ASP A 42 -4.66 13.42 11.48
C ASP A 42 -5.45 13.54 12.78
N ALA A 43 -4.97 14.41 13.66
CA ALA A 43 -5.59 14.65 14.97
C ALA A 43 -6.96 15.32 14.87
N LYS A 44 -7.29 15.96 13.74
CA LYS A 44 -8.58 16.65 13.55
C LYS A 44 -9.69 15.69 13.12
N SER A 45 -9.34 14.53 12.56
CA SER A 45 -10.29 13.58 11.99
C SER A 45 -9.96 12.13 12.38
N LEU A 46 -9.81 11.86 13.69
CA LEU A 46 -9.51 10.51 14.20
C LEU A 46 -10.53 9.46 13.74
N ILE A 47 -11.81 9.84 13.64
CA ILE A 47 -12.90 8.92 13.27
C ILE A 47 -12.81 8.49 11.79
N GLY A 48 -12.33 9.38 10.91
CA GLY A 48 -12.19 9.11 9.47
C GLY A 48 -11.23 7.97 9.13
N GLY A 49 -10.40 7.54 10.08
CA GLY A 49 -9.49 6.40 9.93
C GLY A 49 -10.09 5.03 10.27
N PHE A 50 -11.28 4.93 10.87
CA PHE A 50 -11.78 3.63 11.33
C PHE A 50 -12.30 2.71 10.21
N HIS A 51 -12.60 3.26 9.04
CA HIS A 51 -13.16 2.50 7.93
C HIS A 51 -12.31 2.62 6.67
N THR A 52 -12.42 1.58 5.84
CA THR A 52 -11.90 1.64 4.47
C THR A 52 -12.73 2.66 3.69
N SER A 53 -12.08 3.64 3.06
CA SER A 53 -12.73 4.54 2.10
C SER A 53 -12.23 4.27 0.71
N THR A 54 -13.12 4.30 -0.27
CA THR A 54 -12.78 4.08 -1.69
C THR A 54 -12.99 5.37 -2.46
N ILE A 55 -12.03 5.73 -3.30
CA ILE A 55 -12.11 6.86 -4.23
C ILE A 55 -11.92 6.29 -5.63
N THR A 56 -12.96 6.36 -6.46
CA THR A 56 -12.94 5.88 -7.84
C THR A 56 -12.66 7.04 -8.80
N ASN A 57 -12.26 6.70 -10.04
CA ASN A 57 -11.94 7.69 -11.08
C ASN A 57 -10.94 8.76 -10.62
N PHE A 58 -9.95 8.33 -9.85
CA PHE A 58 -8.98 9.21 -9.25
C PHE A 58 -7.73 9.34 -10.13
N ASN A 59 -7.18 10.54 -10.19
CA ASN A 59 -5.91 10.85 -10.84
C ASN A 59 -5.28 12.09 -10.21
N ARG A 60 -3.94 12.15 -10.22
CA ARG A 60 -3.13 13.30 -9.76
C ARG A 60 -2.17 13.78 -10.83
N VAL A 61 -1.68 12.90 -11.69
CA VAL A 61 -0.59 13.19 -12.62
C VAL A 61 -1.12 13.47 -14.03
N TYR A 62 -1.94 12.57 -14.57
CA TYR A 62 -2.42 12.61 -15.94
C TYR A 62 -3.94 12.73 -15.98
N LYS A 63 -4.46 13.69 -16.74
CA LYS A 63 -5.90 14.00 -16.79
C LYS A 63 -6.78 12.83 -17.25
N ASN A 64 -6.24 11.94 -18.09
CA ASN A 64 -6.97 10.83 -18.68
C ASN A 64 -6.75 9.50 -17.94
N ALA A 65 -6.02 9.51 -16.83
CA ALA A 65 -5.85 8.33 -16.00
C ALA A 65 -7.05 8.14 -15.06
N SER A 66 -7.30 6.90 -14.68
CA SER A 66 -8.35 6.54 -13.74
C SER A 66 -7.91 5.36 -12.87
N ILE A 67 -7.68 5.62 -11.59
CA ILE A 67 -7.39 4.58 -10.60
C ILE A 67 -8.50 4.49 -9.55
N THR A 68 -8.58 3.34 -8.89
CA THR A 68 -9.39 3.18 -7.68
C THR A 68 -8.47 3.15 -6.46
N LEU A 69 -8.58 4.16 -5.61
CA LEU A 69 -7.78 4.28 -4.38
C LEU A 69 -8.56 3.76 -3.17
N PHE A 70 -8.04 2.73 -2.54
CA PHE A 70 -8.49 2.21 -1.25
C PHE A 70 -7.62 2.78 -0.14
N ARG A 71 -8.28 3.48 0.79
CA ARG A 71 -7.63 4.02 1.98
C ARG A 71 -8.02 3.18 3.18
N LEU A 72 -7.06 2.42 3.68
CA LEU A 72 -7.28 1.37 4.67
C LEU A 72 -7.43 1.92 6.10
N PRO A 73 -8.14 1.18 6.98
CA PRO A 73 -8.39 1.62 8.33
C PRO A 73 -7.12 1.67 9.17
N SER A 74 -6.97 2.71 9.97
CA SER A 74 -5.89 2.93 10.94
C SER A 74 -6.27 4.00 11.96
N LEU A 75 -5.73 3.93 13.17
CA LEU A 75 -5.86 5.01 14.14
C LEU A 75 -5.01 6.19 13.69
N LEU A 76 -5.59 7.34 13.37
CA LEU A 76 -4.86 8.50 12.84
C LEU A 76 -4.06 9.28 13.90
N ILE A 77 -3.48 8.58 14.87
CA ILE A 77 -2.61 9.09 15.93
C ILE A 77 -1.15 8.83 15.54
N LYS A 78 -0.29 9.83 15.70
CA LYS A 78 1.15 9.71 15.40
C LYS A 78 1.74 8.52 16.18
N GLY A 79 2.47 7.65 15.49
CA GLY A 79 3.04 6.42 16.06
C GLY A 79 2.09 5.22 16.00
N LEU A 80 0.83 5.37 16.40
CA LEU A 80 -0.16 4.26 16.41
C LEU A 80 -0.74 3.95 15.03
N ASN A 81 -0.75 4.93 14.12
CA ASN A 81 -1.27 4.76 12.77
C ASN A 81 -0.66 3.58 12.03
N ARG A 82 0.68 3.54 11.92
CA ARG A 82 1.38 2.45 11.21
C ARG A 82 1.20 1.10 11.88
N ALA A 83 1.18 1.06 13.22
CA ALA A 83 0.98 -0.18 13.96
C ALA A 83 -0.43 -0.76 13.76
N THR A 84 -1.47 0.07 13.91
CA THR A 84 -2.85 -0.36 13.71
C THR A 84 -3.15 -0.70 12.26
N TYR A 85 -2.59 0.06 11.31
CA TYR A 85 -2.61 -0.27 9.89
C TYR A 85 -2.00 -1.66 9.62
N PHE A 86 -0.81 -1.93 10.15
CA PHE A 86 -0.11 -3.21 9.98
C PHE A 86 -0.97 -4.39 10.44
N LEU A 87 -1.67 -4.23 11.57
CA LEU A 87 -2.54 -5.28 12.12
C LEU A 87 -3.83 -5.46 11.32
N ALA A 88 -4.40 -4.38 10.78
CA ALA A 88 -5.69 -4.43 10.08
C ALA A 88 -5.57 -4.78 8.59
N CYS A 89 -4.45 -4.43 7.94
CA CYS A 89 -4.37 -4.39 6.48
C CYS A 89 -4.52 -5.77 5.81
N GLN A 90 -4.04 -6.87 6.41
CA GLN A 90 -4.08 -8.18 5.76
C GLN A 90 -5.49 -8.61 5.34
N LYS A 91 -6.47 -8.46 6.25
CA LYS A 91 -7.87 -8.83 5.98
C LYS A 91 -8.47 -7.98 4.86
N VAL A 92 -8.13 -6.69 4.83
CA VAL A 92 -8.65 -5.75 3.83
C VAL A 92 -7.98 -5.99 2.47
N ILE A 93 -6.67 -6.24 2.43
CA ILE A 93 -5.95 -6.60 1.20
C ILE A 93 -6.55 -7.88 0.60
N LYS A 94 -6.78 -8.90 1.42
CA LYS A 94 -7.43 -10.15 0.99
C LYS A 94 -8.81 -9.90 0.37
N LYS A 95 -9.64 -9.09 1.04
CA LYS A 95 -10.96 -8.71 0.52
C LYS A 95 -10.86 -8.00 -0.83
N ILE A 96 -9.96 -7.03 -0.96
CA ILE A 96 -9.73 -6.29 -2.21
C ILE A 96 -9.27 -7.22 -3.34
N VAL A 97 -8.34 -8.13 -3.04
CA VAL A 97 -7.84 -9.13 -4.00
C VAL A 97 -8.98 -10.00 -4.55
N GLN A 98 -9.85 -10.49 -3.67
CA GLN A 98 -10.99 -11.34 -4.04
C GLN A 98 -12.05 -10.57 -4.85
N GLU A 99 -12.50 -9.42 -4.33
CA GLU A 99 -13.62 -8.67 -4.92
C GLU A 99 -13.27 -8.08 -6.27
N ASN A 100 -12.02 -7.62 -6.44
CA ASN A 100 -11.56 -6.97 -7.66
C ASN A 100 -10.84 -7.93 -8.61
N LYS A 101 -10.80 -9.23 -8.30
CA LYS A 101 -10.17 -10.29 -9.12
C LYS A 101 -8.78 -9.87 -9.58
N ILE A 102 -7.92 -9.53 -8.62
CA ILE A 102 -6.58 -9.00 -8.89
C ILE A 102 -5.74 -10.07 -9.60
N ASP A 103 -5.09 -9.68 -10.70
CA ASP A 103 -4.23 -10.55 -11.50
C ASP A 103 -2.76 -10.48 -11.04
N ILE A 104 -2.32 -9.33 -10.53
CA ILE A 104 -0.93 -9.09 -10.12
C ILE A 104 -0.85 -8.02 -9.03
N ILE A 105 0.10 -8.20 -8.10
CA ILE A 105 0.39 -7.22 -7.04
C ILE A 105 1.72 -6.53 -7.35
N TRP A 106 1.73 -5.20 -7.37
CA TRP A 106 2.93 -4.36 -7.42
C TRP A 106 3.18 -3.74 -6.04
N LEU A 107 4.19 -4.26 -5.34
CA LEU A 107 4.46 -3.93 -3.95
C LEU A 107 5.58 -2.90 -3.80
N TYR A 108 5.24 -1.70 -3.30
CA TYR A 108 6.22 -0.70 -2.85
C TYR A 108 6.43 -0.70 -1.34
N GLY A 109 5.43 -1.15 -0.58
CA GLY A 109 5.50 -1.13 0.87
C GLY A 109 6.29 -2.30 1.45
N ILE A 110 7.09 -2.00 2.48
CA ILE A 110 7.90 -3.01 3.17
C ILE A 110 7.45 -3.13 4.62
N ALA A 111 7.61 -2.05 5.38
CA ALA A 111 7.49 -2.11 6.83
C ALA A 111 6.04 -2.27 7.33
N SER A 112 5.09 -1.61 6.66
CA SER A 112 3.71 -1.49 7.15
C SER A 112 2.72 -2.49 6.55
N ASN A 113 2.97 -3.00 5.34
CA ASN A 113 2.08 -3.93 4.63
C ASN A 113 2.80 -4.96 3.76
N GLY A 114 4.14 -4.98 3.71
CA GLY A 114 4.87 -5.88 2.83
C GLY A 114 4.64 -7.35 3.19
N ILE A 115 4.79 -7.71 4.47
CA ILE A 115 4.58 -9.08 4.96
C ILE A 115 3.16 -9.56 4.64
N GLN A 116 2.16 -8.72 4.89
CA GLN A 116 0.74 -9.02 4.66
C GLN A 116 0.47 -9.21 3.16
N SER A 117 1.05 -8.36 2.32
CA SER A 117 0.92 -8.44 0.86
C SER A 117 1.51 -9.74 0.33
N VAL A 118 2.71 -10.13 0.78
CA VAL A 118 3.35 -11.41 0.42
C VAL A 118 2.50 -12.60 0.85
N LYS A 119 1.96 -12.59 2.08
CA LYS A 119 1.09 -13.66 2.56
C LYS A 119 -0.17 -13.80 1.71
N VAL A 120 -0.82 -12.69 1.38
CA VAL A 120 -2.01 -12.70 0.51
C VAL A 120 -1.64 -13.15 -0.91
N ALA A 121 -0.54 -12.66 -1.49
CA ALA A 121 -0.11 -13.09 -2.82
C ALA A 121 0.06 -14.61 -2.90
N LYS A 122 0.73 -15.21 -1.90
CA LYS A 122 0.90 -16.67 -1.81
C LYS A 122 -0.42 -17.41 -1.61
N GLU A 123 -1.30 -16.90 -0.75
CA GLU A 123 -2.61 -17.51 -0.50
C GLU A 123 -3.46 -17.60 -1.77
N PHE A 124 -3.38 -16.58 -2.65
CA PHE A 124 -4.14 -16.51 -3.91
C PHE A 124 -3.34 -16.97 -5.13
N ASN A 125 -2.12 -17.49 -4.95
CA ASN A 125 -1.19 -17.83 -6.04
C ASN A 125 -1.01 -16.69 -7.06
N LEU A 126 -0.94 -15.45 -6.59
CA LEU A 126 -0.76 -14.27 -7.43
C LEU A 126 0.71 -13.95 -7.65
N PRO A 127 1.11 -13.56 -8.88
CA PRO A 127 2.40 -12.94 -9.10
C PRO A 127 2.50 -11.63 -8.31
N ILE A 128 3.67 -11.41 -7.72
CA ILE A 128 3.99 -10.22 -6.95
C ILE A 128 5.32 -9.64 -7.45
N ILE A 129 5.34 -8.35 -7.73
CA ILE A 129 6.53 -7.61 -8.14
C ILE A 129 6.85 -6.61 -7.04
N GLN A 130 7.98 -6.80 -6.34
CA GLN A 130 8.45 -5.81 -5.37
C GLN A 130 9.29 -4.75 -6.07
N ARG A 131 8.97 -3.48 -5.79
CA ARG A 131 9.80 -2.33 -6.14
C ARG A 131 10.17 -1.56 -4.89
N GLN A 132 11.40 -1.77 -4.44
CA GLN A 132 11.98 -1.05 -3.31
C GLN A 132 12.68 0.22 -3.80
N MET A 133 12.33 1.37 -3.21
CA MET A 133 12.94 2.65 -3.57
C MET A 133 14.25 2.92 -2.83
N ASP A 134 14.33 2.52 -1.56
CA ASP A 134 15.44 2.76 -0.65
C ASP A 134 15.58 1.60 0.33
N VAL A 135 16.70 1.54 1.06
CA VAL A 135 16.90 0.61 2.18
C VAL A 135 16.03 1.04 3.37
N ALA A 136 14.82 0.46 3.48
CA ALA A 136 13.76 0.98 4.35
C ALA A 136 14.15 0.97 5.83
N TYR A 137 14.83 -0.08 6.31
CA TYR A 137 15.26 -0.15 7.70
C TYR A 137 16.29 0.91 8.09
N GLU A 138 17.10 1.41 7.15
CA GLU A 138 18.07 2.49 7.42
C GLU A 138 17.39 3.85 7.66
N LEU A 139 16.16 4.03 7.17
CA LEU A 139 15.37 5.24 7.39
C LEU A 139 14.71 5.28 8.79
N VAL A 140 14.73 4.16 9.52
CA VAL A 140 14.11 4.05 10.84
C VAL A 140 15.07 4.52 11.94
N ARG A 141 14.71 5.61 12.64
CA ARG A 141 15.55 6.21 13.67
C ARG A 141 15.57 5.46 15.01
N ILE A 142 14.51 4.72 15.33
CA ILE A 142 14.38 4.01 16.61
C ILE A 142 15.10 2.65 16.50
N PRO A 143 16.13 2.36 17.31
CA PRO A 143 16.97 1.16 17.13
C PRO A 143 16.19 -0.16 17.14
N LEU A 144 15.23 -0.31 18.06
CA LEU A 144 14.40 -1.52 18.13
C LEU A 144 13.54 -1.70 16.87
N LEU A 145 12.90 -0.62 16.41
CA LEU A 145 12.10 -0.65 15.19
C LEU A 145 12.98 -0.87 13.96
N LYS A 146 14.19 -0.30 13.92
CA LYS A 146 15.16 -0.53 12.83
C LYS A 146 15.48 -2.01 12.68
N GLN A 147 15.75 -2.72 13.78
CA GLN A 147 16.00 -4.16 13.72
C GLN A 147 14.77 -4.96 13.28
N LEU A 148 13.57 -4.58 13.74
CA LEU A 148 12.32 -5.20 13.31
C LEU A 148 12.07 -4.98 11.82
N THR A 149 12.19 -3.74 11.34
CA THR A 149 12.05 -3.41 9.91
C THR A 149 13.08 -4.16 9.07
N LYS A 150 14.33 -4.31 9.53
CA LYS A 150 15.34 -5.12 8.84
C LYS A 150 14.91 -6.57 8.66
N LYS A 151 14.30 -7.18 9.68
CA LYS A 151 13.75 -8.54 9.60
C LYS A 151 12.58 -8.61 8.62
N TYR A 152 11.70 -7.60 8.63
CA TYR A 152 10.53 -7.54 7.75
C TYR A 152 10.96 -7.35 6.29
N GLU A 153 11.90 -6.47 6.03
CA GLU A 153 12.50 -6.22 4.72
C GLU A 153 13.16 -7.49 4.16
N LYS A 154 13.96 -8.18 4.97
CA LYS A 154 14.53 -9.48 4.59
C LYS A 154 13.44 -10.49 4.25
N PHE A 155 12.40 -10.60 5.08
CA PHE A 155 11.29 -11.52 4.81
C PHE A 155 10.61 -11.19 3.48
N VAL A 156 10.24 -9.93 3.25
CA VAL A 156 9.52 -9.52 2.03
C VAL A 156 10.37 -9.83 0.81
N THR A 157 11.61 -9.36 0.80
CA THR A 157 12.53 -9.51 -0.35
C THR A 157 12.89 -10.96 -0.66
N SER A 158 12.92 -11.86 0.33
CA SER A 158 13.18 -13.29 0.08
C SER A 158 11.93 -14.10 -0.33
N ASN A 159 10.74 -13.48 -0.40
CA ASN A 159 9.47 -14.18 -0.62
C ASN A 159 8.60 -13.57 -1.73
N VAL A 160 9.19 -12.70 -2.55
CA VAL A 160 8.62 -12.11 -3.76
C VAL A 160 9.41 -12.53 -4.98
#